data_AF-A7HC39-F1
#
_entry.id   AF-A7HC39-F1
#
_cell.length_a   1.000
_cell.length_b   1.000
_cell.length_c   1.000
_cell.angle_alpha   90.00
_cell.angle_beta   90.00
_cell.angle_gamma   90.00
#
_symmetry.space_group_name_H-M   'P 1'
#
loop_
_entity.id
_entity.type
_entity.pdbx_description
1 polymer ?
#
loop_
_entity_poly.entity_id
_entity_poly.type
_entity_poly.pdbx_seq_one_letter_code
_entity_poly.pdbx_strand_id
1 'polypeptide(L)' 'MARAFIGSMECRVLVDKDLGDSWAVAVYPPGAAPLVVKIQGNDKEKATLGALEVLQKAGKIERFEP' A
#
# COMPACT_ATOMS: atom_id res chain seq x y z
N MET A 1 -8.43 -5.08 6.80
CA MET A 1 -7.24 -4.31 7.20
C MET A 1 -6.19 -4.77 6.23
N ALA A 2 -5.81 -3.93 5.26
CA ALA A 2 -5.20 -4.43 4.05
C ALA A 2 -3.86 -5.14 4.30
N ARG A 3 -3.63 -6.23 3.58
CA ARG A 3 -2.40 -7.03 3.60
C ARG A 3 -1.78 -7.05 2.21
N ALA A 4 -0.47 -7.01 2.14
CA ALA A 4 0.28 -7.14 0.89
C ALA A 4 1.23 -8.33 1.02
N PHE A 5 1.57 -8.98 -0.10
CA PHE A 5 2.45 -10.13 -0.10
C PHE A 5 3.55 -9.99 -1.17
N ILE A 6 4.76 -10.39 -0.79
CA ILE A 6 5.92 -10.54 -1.68
C ILE A 6 6.39 -11.98 -1.52
N GLY A 7 6.24 -12.80 -2.55
CA GLY A 7 6.34 -14.25 -2.46
C GLY A 7 5.43 -14.83 -1.36
N SER A 8 6.03 -15.59 -0.44
CA SER A 8 5.36 -16.16 0.73
C SER A 8 5.30 -15.23 1.94
N MET A 9 5.85 -14.02 1.85
CA MET A 9 5.99 -13.11 2.98
C MET A 9 4.82 -12.14 3.05
N GLU A 10 4.16 -12.09 4.21
CA GLU A 10 3.18 -11.05 4.53
C GLU A 10 3.91 -9.74 4.86
N CYS A 11 3.51 -8.67 4.17
CA CYS A 11 3.99 -7.33 4.37
C CYS A 11 2.96 -6.52 5.16
N ARG A 12 3.43 -5.76 6.14
CA ARG A 12 2.56 -4.87 6.91
C ARG A 12 2.19 -3.67 6.07
N VAL A 13 0.90 -3.35 5.99
CA VAL A 13 0.40 -2.15 5.31
C VAL A 13 0.01 -1.12 6.37
N LEU A 14 0.54 0.10 6.24
CA LEU A 14 0.11 1.26 7.01
C LEU A 14 -0.53 2.27 6.06
N VAL A 15 -1.62 2.87 6.53
CA VAL A 15 -2.39 3.85 5.76
C VAL A 15 -2.57 5.07 6.64
N ASP A 16 -1.87 6.13 6.27
CA ASP A 16 -1.86 7.40 6.96
C ASP A 16 -2.51 8.47 6.10
N LYS A 17 -3.29 9.35 6.73
CA LYS A 17 -3.84 10.52 6.05
C LYS A 17 -2.72 11.53 5.90
N ASP A 18 -2.40 11.91 4.66
CA ASP A 18 -1.45 12.98 4.38
C ASP A 18 -2.17 14.33 4.43
N LEU A 19 -1.43 15.44 4.28
CA LEU A 19 -2.03 16.78 4.27
C LEU A 19 -3.04 16.92 3.12
N GLY A 20 -4.21 17.49 3.44
CA GLY A 20 -5.30 17.71 2.49
C GLY A 20 -6.10 16.44 2.17
N ASP A 21 -6.47 16.31 0.89
CA ASP A 21 -7.26 15.21 0.32
C ASP A 21 -6.35 14.12 -0.24
N SER A 22 -5.42 13.63 0.58
CA SER A 22 -4.41 12.64 0.16
C SER A 22 -4.16 11.60 1.24
N TRP A 23 -3.78 10.41 0.79
CA TRP A 23 -3.44 9.27 1.64
C TRP A 23 -2.06 8.76 1.27
N ALA A 24 -1.25 8.48 2.29
CA ALA A 24 0.02 7.79 2.17
C ALA A 24 -0.19 6.32 2.58
N VAL A 25 0.09 5.41 1.65
CA VAL A 25 0.02 3.97 1.87
C VAL A 25 1.43 3.43 1.83
N ALA A 26 1.89 2.88 2.95
CA ALA A 26 3.22 2.32 3.10
C ALA A 26 3.15 0.81 3.31
N VAL A 27 3.83 0.07 2.44
CA VAL A 27 4.01 -1.38 2.56
C VAL A 27 5.41 -1.64 3.11
N TYR A 28 5.49 -2.37 4.21
CA TYR A 28 6.73 -2.71 4.91
C TYR A 28 7.11 -4.16 4.61
N PRO A 29 7.95 -4.40 3.60
CA PRO A 29 8.54 -5.70 3.39
C PRO A 29 9.58 -6.01 4.49
N PRO A 30 9.62 -7.24 5.02
CA PRO A 30 10.65 -7.64 5.98
C PRO A 30 12.04 -7.60 5.33
N GLY A 31 12.96 -6.85 5.94
CA GLY A 31 14.36 -6.77 5.48
C GLY A 31 14.61 -5.86 4.27
N ALA A 32 13.61 -5.07 3.84
CA ALA A 32 13.76 -4.10 2.77
C ALA A 32 13.16 -2.73 3.15
N ALA A 33 13.48 -1.71 2.35
CA ALA A 33 12.94 -0.37 2.56
C ALA A 33 11.41 -0.35 2.34
N PRO A 34 10.67 0.47 3.09
CA PRO A 34 9.23 0.61 2.91
C PRO A 34 8.89 1.18 1.53
N LEU A 35 7.88 0.59 0.91
CA LEU A 35 7.32 1.02 -0.37
C LEU A 35 6.17 1.97 -0.08
N VAL A 36 6.36 3.24 -0.37
CA VAL A 36 5.36 4.28 -0.07
C VAL A 36 4.73 4.78 -1.36
N VAL A 37 3.40 4.80 -1.40
CA VAL A 37 2.61 5.37 -2.48
C VAL A 37 1.69 6.44 -1.90
N LYS A 38 1.67 7.60 -2.56
CA LYS A 38 0.72 8.67 -2.24
C LYS A 38 -0.39 8.66 -3.27
N ILE A 39 -1.64 8.60 -2.81
CA ILE A 39 -2.85 8.64 -3.64
C ILE A 39 -3.68 9.83 -3.20
N GLN A 40 -4.12 10.65 -4.16
CA GLN A 40 -5.11 11.70 -3.91
C GLN A 40 -6.51 11.09 -3.83
N GLY A 41 -7.29 11.53 -2.84
CA GLY A 41 -8.68 11.10 -2.68
C GLY A 41 -9.18 11.27 -1.25
N ASN A 42 -10.51 11.31 -1.11
CA ASN A 42 -11.17 11.53 0.19
C ASN A 42 -11.55 10.20 0.87
N ASP A 43 -11.52 9.11 0.12
CA ASP A 43 -11.93 7.78 0.55
C ASP A 43 -10.69 6.93 0.85
N LYS A 44 -10.53 6.57 2.12
CA LYS A 44 -9.40 5.78 2.62
C LYS A 44 -9.31 4.41 1.95
N GLU A 45 -10.43 3.73 1.76
CA GLU A 45 -10.46 2.36 1.26
C GLU A 45 -10.10 2.33 -0.22
N LYS A 46 -10.68 3.24 -1.01
CA LYS A 46 -10.33 3.41 -2.42
C LYS A 46 -8.87 3.82 -2.60
N ALA A 47 -8.35 4.71 -1.75
CA ALA A 47 -6.96 5.11 -1.80
C ALA A 47 -6.02 3.94 -1.45
N THR A 48 -6.38 3.12 -0.46
CA THR A 48 -5.62 1.92 -0.07
C THR A 48 -5.56 0.91 -1.21
N LEU A 49 -6.72 0.58 -1.79
CA LEU A 49 -6.80 -0.34 -2.93
C LEU A 49 -6.00 0.18 -4.14
N GLY A 50 -6.19 1.45 -4.51
CA GLY A 50 -5.46 2.06 -5.63
C GLY A 50 -3.94 2.06 -5.42
N ALA A 51 -3.47 2.31 -4.19
CA ALA A 51 -2.05 2.24 -3.88
C ALA A 51 -1.47 0.81 -4.01
N LEU A 52 -2.21 -0.20 -3.54
CA LEU A 52 -1.79 -1.60 -3.63
C LEU A 52 -1.78 -2.09 -5.09
N GLU A 53 -2.76 -1.69 -5.90
CA GLU A 53 -2.76 -1.95 -7.34
C GLU A 53 -1.55 -1.32 -8.05
N VAL A 54 -1.17 -0.10 -7.68
CA VAL A 54 0.04 0.57 -8.22
C VAL A 54 1.29 -0.23 -7.87
N LEU A 55 1.43 -0.68 -6.62
CA LEU A 55 2.57 -1.49 -6.20
C LEU A 55 2.60 -2.86 -6.90
N GLN A 56 1.44 -3.47 -7.13
CA GLN A 56 1.35 -4.74 -7.85
C GLN A 56 1.75 -4.58 -9.32
N LYS A 57 1.21 -3.57 -10.01
CA LYS A 57 1.55 -3.27 -11.41
C LYS A 57 3.03 -2.89 -11.59
N ALA A 58 3.64 -2.29 -10.57
CA ALA A 58 5.07 -2.00 -10.55
C ALA A 58 5.96 -3.21 -10.23
N GLY A 59 5.37 -4.40 -10.01
CA GLY A 59 6.09 -5.63 -9.64
C GLY A 59 6.73 -5.57 -8.25
N LYS A 60 6.25 -4.68 -7.37
CA LYS A 60 6.78 -4.51 -6.01
C LYS A 60 6.11 -5.42 -4.99
N ILE A 61 4.86 -5.79 -5.26
CA ILE A 61 4.12 -6.82 -4.53
C ILE A 61 3.47 -7.77 -5.54
N GLU A 62 3.24 -9.01 -5.14
CA GLU A 62 2.64 -10.02 -6.03
C GLU A 62 1.12 -10.04 -5.89
N ARG A 63 0.63 -9.95 -4.66
CA ARG A 63 -0.81 -9.96 -4.34
C ARG A 63 -1.11 -9.12 -3.11
N PHE A 64 -2.37 -8.74 -2.95
CA PHE A 64 -2.87 -8.03 -1.77
C PHE A 64 -4.31 -8.46 -1.45
N GLU A 65 -4.70 -8.28 -0.19
CA GLU A 65 -6.02 -8.58 0.35
C GLU A 65 -6.56 -7.35 1.11
N PRO A 66 -7.80 -6.90 0.90
CA PRO A 66 -8.39 -5.75 1.60
C PRO A 66 -8.70 -5.97 3.10
#